data_AF-A0AAV4WIR9-F1
#
_entry.id   AF-A0AAV4WIR9-F1
#
_cell.length_a   1.000
_cell.length_b   1.000
_cell.length_c   1.000
_cell.angle_alpha   90.00
_cell.angle_beta   90.00
_cell.angle_gamma   90.00
#
_symmetry.space_group_name_H-M   'P 1'
#
loop_
_entity.id
_entity.type
_entity.pdbx_description
1 polymer ?
#
loop_
_entity_poly.entity_id
_entity_poly.type
_entity_poly.pdbx_seq_one_letter_code
_entity_poly.pdbx_strand_id
1 'polypeptide(L)' 'MMGILIEHQSNFRLLSEEQLRFYPNLEKLTVQNSGLSVITANAFAFTRRLREINVRHNKLSILHWRLFTGLKLIEL' A
#
# COMPACT_ATOMS: atom_id res chain seq x y z
N MET A 1 16.22 1.26 -6.85
CA MET A 1 15.02 0.80 -6.14
C MET A 1 13.87 1.72 -6.52
N MET A 2 12.78 1.19 -7.08
CA MET A 2 11.61 1.98 -7.51
C MET A 2 10.62 2.10 -6.35
N GLY A 3 10.32 3.32 -5.92
CA GLY A 3 9.44 3.59 -4.78
C GLY A 3 8.40 4.66 -5.07
N ILE A 4 7.25 4.57 -4.41
CA ILE A 4 6.20 5.59 -4.42
C ILE A 4 5.99 6.09 -2.99
N LEU A 5 5.90 7.41 -2.85
CA LEU A 5 5.57 8.11 -1.61
C LEU A 5 4.27 8.89 -1.80
N ILE A 6 3.31 8.64 -0.92
CA ILE A 6 2.05 9.38 -0.80
C ILE A 6 1.99 9.92 0.62
N GLU A 7 2.08 11.24 0.78
CA GLU A 7 2.04 11.88 2.09
C GLU A 7 1.15 13.11 2.09
N HIS A 8 0.52 13.35 3.24
CA HIS A 8 -0.35 14.51 3.49
C HIS A 8 -1.54 14.62 2.51
N GLN A 9 -1.98 13.49 1.95
CA GLN A 9 -3.13 13.44 1.04
C GLN A 9 -4.40 13.10 1.80
N SER A 10 -5.04 14.07 2.46
CA SER A 10 -6.16 13.84 3.39
C SER A 10 -7.37 13.06 2.83
N ASN A 11 -7.47 12.95 1.50
CA ASN A 11 -8.54 12.24 0.80
C ASN A 11 -8.11 10.89 0.20
N PHE A 12 -6.89 10.42 0.45
CA PHE A 12 -6.40 9.13 -0.07
C PHE A 12 -6.92 7.96 0.78
N ARG A 13 -8.18 7.59 0.58
CA ARG A 13 -8.89 6.62 1.45
C ARG A 13 -8.73 5.15 1.02
N LEU A 14 -8.48 4.92 -0.27
CA LEU A 14 -8.49 3.61 -0.88
C LEU A 14 -7.19 3.34 -1.63
N LEU A 15 -6.60 2.18 -1.37
CA LEU A 15 -5.54 1.59 -2.17
C LEU A 15 -6.04 0.29 -2.81
N SER A 16 -6.05 0.24 -4.15
CA SER A 16 -6.54 -0.89 -4.93
C SER A 16 -5.57 -1.35 -6.02
N GLU A 17 -5.84 -2.53 -6.55
CA GLU A 17 -5.10 -3.16 -7.65
C GLU A 17 -5.17 -2.35 -8.94
N GLU A 18 -6.28 -1.65 -9.18
CA GLU A 18 -6.45 -0.81 -10.37
C GLU A 18 -5.51 0.38 -10.36
N GLN A 19 -5.22 0.94 -9.19
CA GLN A 19 -4.27 2.04 -9.03
C GLN A 19 -2.84 1.53 -9.17
N LEU A 20 -2.54 0.35 -8.61
CA LEU A 20 -1.19 -0.19 -8.56
C LEU A 20 -0.76 -0.95 -9.83
N ARG A 21 -1.69 -1.31 -10.72
CA ARG A 21 -1.39 -2.05 -11.97
C ARG A 21 -0.40 -1.35 -12.90
N PHE A 22 -0.30 -0.02 -12.81
CA PHE A 22 0.59 0.78 -13.65
C PHE A 22 2.05 0.78 -13.13
N TYR A 23 2.30 0.18 -11.97
CA TYR A 23 3.62 0.16 -11.33
C TYR A 23 4.14 -1.28 -11.12
N PRO A 24 4.25 -2.12 -12.16
CA PRO A 24 4.59 -3.53 -12.01
C PRO A 24 5.98 -3.79 -11.39
N ASN A 25 6.87 -2.80 -11.47
CA ASN A 25 8.22 -2.85 -10.90
C ASN A 25 8.36 -2.15 -9.54
N LEU A 26 7.25 -1.75 -8.90
CA LEU A 26 7.29 -1.10 -7.60
C LEU A 26 7.90 -2.03 -6.56
N GLU A 27 8.90 -1.55 -5.81
CA GLU A 27 9.59 -2.31 -4.77
C GLU A 27 9.24 -1.80 -3.36
N LYS A 28 8.91 -0.51 -3.24
CA LYS A 28 8.55 0.14 -1.97
C LYS A 28 7.34 1.06 -2.12
N LEU A 29 6.39 0.96 -1.20
CA LEU A 29 5.24 1.85 -1.10
C LEU A 29 5.18 2.48 0.29
N THR A 30 5.17 3.80 0.35
CA THR A 30 4.90 4.54 1.59
C THR A 30 3.65 5.39 1.41
N VAL A 31 2.65 5.17 2.26
CA VAL A 31 1.45 6.00 2.35
C VAL A 31 1.34 6.47 3.79
N GLN A 32 1.56 7.74 4.08
CA GLN A 32 1.55 8.23 5.47
C GLN A 32 0.71 9.50 5.63
N ASN A 33 0.08 9.69 6.79
CA ASN A 33 -0.70 10.90 7.08
C ASN A 33 -1.73 11.26 6.00
N SER A 34 -2.33 10.25 5.35
CA SER A 34 -3.14 10.44 4.14
C SER A 34 -4.57 9.89 4.29
N GLY A 35 -4.95 9.48 5.50
CA GLY A 35 -6.32 9.04 5.76
C GLY A 35 -6.70 7.72 5.07
N LEU A 36 -5.71 6.92 4.67
CA LEU A 36 -5.93 5.59 4.08
C LEU A 36 -6.73 4.72 5.06
N SER A 37 -7.89 4.23 4.63
CA SER A 37 -8.77 3.43 5.49
C SER A 37 -9.06 2.05 4.93
N VAL A 38 -8.85 1.85 3.62
CA VAL A 38 -9.10 0.57 2.95
C VAL A 38 -7.93 0.21 2.03
N ILE A 39 -7.41 -1.01 2.19
CA ILE A 39 -6.55 -1.68 1.22
C ILE A 39 -7.32 -2.90 0.72
N THR A 40 -7.61 -2.98 -0.59
CA THR A 40 -8.36 -4.12 -1.14
C THR A 40 -7.57 -5.41 -0.98
N ALA A 41 -8.27 -6.55 -0.89
CA ALA A 41 -7.63 -7.86 -0.67
C ALA A 41 -6.59 -8.24 -1.76
N ASN A 42 -6.72 -7.66 -2.96
CA ASN A 42 -5.87 -7.90 -4.11
C ASN A 42 -5.00 -6.70 -4.49
N ALA A 43 -4.90 -5.66 -3.65
CA ALA A 43 -4.24 -4.40 -3.99
C ALA A 43 -2.85 -4.57 -4.64
N PHE A 44 -2.10 -5.60 -4.22
CA PHE A 44 -0.74 -5.86 -4.68
C PHE A 44 -0.61 -6.93 -5.77
N ALA A 45 -1.70 -7.38 -6.39
CA ALA A 45 -1.70 -8.46 -7.38
C ALA A 45 -0.77 -8.21 -8.59
N PHE A 46 -0.59 -6.93 -8.97
CA PHE A 46 0.23 -6.53 -10.11
C PHE A 46 1.64 -6.04 -9.73
N THR A 47 1.89 -5.81 -8.45
CA THR A 47 3.18 -5.30 -7.93
C THR A 47 3.99 -6.44 -7.32
N ARG A 48 4.34 -7.46 -8.11
CA ARG A 48 5.01 -8.68 -7.62
C ARG A 48 6.42 -8.47 -7.06
N ARG A 49 7.01 -7.31 -7.33
CA ARG A 49 8.31 -6.90 -6.80
C ARG A 49 8.22 -6.09 -5.52
N LEU A 50 7.02 -5.77 -5.05
CA LEU A 50 6.81 -5.00 -3.83
C LEU A 50 7.31 -5.82 -2.64
N ARG A 51 8.21 -5.23 -1.86
CA ARG A 51 8.84 -5.88 -0.70
C ARG A 51 8.55 -5.15 0.59
N GLU A 52 8.39 -3.83 0.51
CA GLU A 52 8.22 -2.97 1.67
C GLU A 52 6.95 -2.12 1.55
N ILE A 53 6.14 -2.16 2.61
CA ILE A 53 5.02 -1.24 2.77
C ILE A 53 5.08 -0.55 4.13
N ASN A 54 4.90 0.78 4.11
CA ASN A 54 4.69 1.60 5.30
C ASN A 54 3.35 2.34 5.12
N VAL A 55 2.41 2.08 6.02
CA VAL A 55 1.07 2.70 6.01
C VAL A 55 0.77 3.47 7.30
N ARG A 56 1.81 3.94 7.98
CA ARG A 56 1.71 4.61 9.28
C ARG A 56 0.84 5.85 9.28
N HIS A 57 0.27 6.16 10.44
CA HIS A 57 -0.53 7.36 10.67
C HIS A 57 -1.68 7.51 9.66
N ASN A 58 -2.35 6.39 9.36
CA ASN A 58 -3.57 6.35 8.58
C ASN A 58 -4.75 5.87 9.44
N LYS A 59 -5.87 5.56 8.80
CA LYS A 59 -7.15 5.20 9.42
C LYS A 59 -7.53 3.74 9.14
N LEU A 60 -6.52 2.88 8.99
CA LEU A 60 -6.73 1.46 8.73
C LEU A 60 -7.31 0.78 9.97
N SER A 61 -8.50 0.18 9.83
CA SER A 61 -9.13 -0.60 10.89
C SER A 61 -9.10 -2.11 10.62
N ILE A 62 -8.97 -2.49 9.34
CA ILE A 62 -8.96 -3.88 8.89
C ILE A 62 -7.84 -4.05 7.87
N LEU A 63 -7.05 -5.11 8.03
CA LEU A 63 -6.07 -5.56 7.05
C LEU A 63 -6.39 -6.99 6.65
N HIS A 64 -6.47 -7.22 5.34
CA HIS A 64 -6.73 -8.55 4.81
C HIS A 64 -5.45 -9.40 4.93
N TRP A 65 -5.52 -10.59 5.52
CA TRP A 65 -4.33 -11.43 5.77
C TRP A 65 -3.52 -11.76 4.50
N ARG A 66 -4.20 -11.83 3.34
CA ARG A 66 -3.57 -12.07 2.03
C ARG A 66 -2.53 -11.00 1.66
N LEU A 67 -2.64 -9.79 2.22
CA LEU A 67 -1.69 -8.70 2.00
C LEU A 67 -0.28 -9.03 2.47
N PHE A 68 -0.10 -10.01 3.35
CA PHE A 68 1.20 -10.38 3.91
C PHE A 68 1.85 -11.58 3.20
N THR A 69 1.27 -12.06 2.10
CA THR A 69 1.84 -13.17 1.32
C THR A 69 3.03 -12.66 0.51
N GLY A 70 4.26 -12.85 1.02
CA GLY A 70 5.49 -12.43 0.34
C GLY A 70 5.83 -10.94 0.47
N LEU A 71 5.07 -10.20 1.30
CA LEU A 71 5.23 -8.77 1.55
C LEU A 71 5.67 -8.53 2.99
N LYS A 72 6.71 -7.70 3.17
CA LYS A 72 7.13 -7.26 4.51
C LYS A 72 6.42 -5.96 4.86
N LEU A 73 5.56 -6.05 5.87
CA LEU A 73 5.00 -4.88 6.52
C LEU A 73 6.06 -4.27 7.46
N ILE A 74 6.36 -2.98 7.27
CA ILE A 74 7.37 -2.28 8.06
C ILE A 74 6.72 -1.61 9.27
N GLU A 75 5.67 -0.82 9.04
CA GLU A 75 4.95 -0.04 10.06
C GLU A 75 3.47 0.14 9.68
N LEU A 76 2.60 0.23 10.70
CA LEU A 76 1.14 0.42 10.61
C LEU A 76 0.69 1.74 11.22
#